data_AF-A0A935B8D1-F1
#
_entry.id   AF-A0A935B8D1-F1
#
_cell.length_a   1.000
_cell.length_b   1.000
_cell.length_c   1.000
_cell.angle_alpha   90.00
_cell.angle_beta   90.00
_cell.angle_gamma   90.00
#
_symmetry.space_group_name_H-M   'P 1'
#
loop_
_entity.id
_entity.type
_entity.pdbx_description
1 polymer ?
#
loop_
_entity_poly.entity_id
_entity_poly.type
_entity_poly.pdbx_seq_one_letter_code
_entity_poly.pdbx_strand_id
1 'polypeptide(L)'
;MVHFHKTTRLSQRSSTATSRVAQNAVKDRLLNGIRVFMFARVRILFSALGVLCALCGQSLAQEWKSVADGVEYAEVRREFSGKSVNINLLRLDLKKVRLDVHHAMDAAIGTEKTSSIATRHKAFAAINAGFFRLDTSIWAGEAAGLLKVDGKVWSESSKDRVAMIISNKLTETRVGMTQLNTYTALKVGKKESKVWGINRELEEKDLVAFTPAFHTTTLTRSGVLEVIIAGGKVIRISDGGSSRIPTNGFVIAGPAVRPGMAERHEGWNKGHLGNDQNPTN
;
A
#
# COMPACT_ATOMS: atom_id res chain seq x y z
N MET A 1 -7.22 2.81 2.81
CA MET A 1 -7.25 3.86 1.76
C MET A 1 -6.02 4.72 1.88
N VAL A 2 -5.36 5.19 0.82
CA VAL A 2 -4.15 6.05 0.92
C VAL A 2 -4.43 7.53 0.57
N HIS A 3 -4.04 8.56 1.36
CA HIS A 3 -4.38 10.01 1.17
C HIS A 3 -3.21 11.00 1.03
N PHE A 4 -3.46 12.19 0.49
CA PHE A 4 -2.43 13.18 0.10
C PHE A 4 -2.53 14.56 0.77
N HIS A 5 -1.42 15.11 1.28
CA HIS A 5 -1.28 16.48 1.84
C HIS A 5 -0.05 17.23 1.29
N LYS A 6 -0.13 18.57 1.24
CA LYS A 6 0.83 19.51 0.61
C LYS A 6 2.00 19.91 1.52
N THR A 7 3.21 20.03 0.96
CA THR A 7 4.35 20.76 1.56
C THR A 7 4.84 21.85 0.60
N THR A 8 5.09 23.07 1.09
CA THR A 8 5.48 24.22 0.25
C THR A 8 6.98 24.54 0.41
N ARG A 9 7.73 24.75 -0.69
CA ARG A 9 9.04 25.44 -0.68
C ARG A 9 9.33 26.26 -1.93
N LEU A 10 10.05 27.36 -1.69
CA LEU A 10 10.46 28.45 -2.60
C LEU A 10 11.63 28.07 -3.51
N SER A 11 11.69 28.68 -4.70
CA SER A 11 12.75 28.53 -5.70
C SER A 11 13.75 29.69 -5.67
N GLN A 12 14.98 29.43 -6.10
CA GLN A 12 15.91 30.44 -6.60
C GLN A 12 16.52 29.99 -7.93
N ARG A 13 16.50 30.92 -8.89
CA ARG A 13 17.19 30.88 -10.20
C ARG A 13 18.45 31.73 -10.10
N SER A 14 19.47 31.41 -10.90
CA SER A 14 20.32 32.43 -11.54
C SER A 14 20.91 31.93 -12.85
N SER A 15 20.92 32.84 -13.83
CA SER A 15 21.38 32.76 -15.23
C SER A 15 22.76 33.38 -15.43
N THR A 16 23.43 33.12 -16.57
CA THR A 16 24.15 34.07 -17.48
C THR A 16 25.18 33.30 -18.34
N ALA A 17 25.73 33.76 -19.47
CA ALA A 17 25.32 34.54 -20.63
C ALA A 17 26.54 34.53 -21.62
N THR A 18 26.25 34.30 -22.90
CA THR A 18 26.90 34.72 -24.16
C THR A 18 28.28 35.45 -24.21
N SER A 19 29.14 35.03 -25.16
CA SER A 19 29.43 35.73 -26.45
C SER A 19 30.88 35.55 -26.94
N ARG A 20 31.07 35.43 -28.27
CA ARG A 20 31.83 36.38 -29.12
C ARG A 20 31.92 35.89 -30.56
N VAL A 21 31.75 36.85 -31.48
CA VAL A 21 31.76 36.71 -32.94
C VAL A 21 32.91 37.55 -33.49
N ALA A 22 33.36 37.17 -34.70
CA ALA A 22 34.05 37.97 -35.71
C ALA A 22 35.56 37.77 -35.85
N GLN A 23 35.96 36.81 -36.70
CA GLN A 23 37.00 37.00 -37.71
C GLN A 23 36.66 36.15 -38.94
N ASN A 24 36.98 36.66 -40.15
CA ASN A 24 37.06 35.97 -41.45
C ASN A 24 35.94 36.25 -42.48
N ALA A 25 35.89 37.50 -42.95
CA ALA A 25 35.13 37.90 -44.14
C ALA A 25 36.06 38.15 -45.34
N VAL A 26 36.74 37.11 -45.85
CA VAL A 26 37.43 37.14 -47.18
C VAL A 26 37.38 35.77 -47.90
N LYS A 27 37.05 34.67 -47.22
CA LYS A 27 36.92 33.32 -47.82
C LYS A 27 35.57 33.05 -48.55
N ASP A 28 34.65 34.01 -48.54
CA ASP A 28 33.23 33.72 -48.81
C ASP A 28 32.78 33.76 -50.28
N ARG A 29 33.55 34.31 -51.24
CA ARG A 29 33.00 34.48 -52.61
C ARG A 29 33.08 33.25 -53.53
N LEU A 30 34.02 32.32 -53.30
CA LEU A 30 34.14 31.08 -54.11
C LEU A 30 33.50 29.86 -53.44
N LEU A 31 33.33 29.88 -52.11
CA LEU A 31 32.60 28.83 -51.37
C LEU A 31 31.07 29.03 -51.41
N ASN A 32 30.57 30.23 -51.72
CA ASN A 32 29.13 30.52 -51.73
C ASN A 32 28.37 29.85 -52.90
N GLY A 33 28.95 29.65 -54.08
CA GLY A 33 28.25 29.00 -55.20
C GLY A 33 27.96 27.52 -54.97
N ILE A 34 28.93 26.78 -54.40
CA ILE A 34 28.80 25.35 -54.09
C ILE A 34 28.02 25.14 -52.77
N ARG A 35 28.11 26.07 -51.82
CA ARG A 35 27.31 26.04 -50.59
C ARG A 35 25.84 26.36 -50.83
N VAL A 36 25.47 27.29 -51.72
CA VAL A 36 24.04 27.64 -51.92
C VAL A 36 23.23 26.46 -52.49
N PHE A 37 23.79 25.66 -53.40
CA PHE A 37 23.11 24.46 -53.92
C PHE A 37 23.06 23.30 -52.91
N MET A 38 24.09 23.13 -52.08
CA MET A 38 24.12 22.10 -51.05
C MET A 38 23.23 22.48 -49.84
N PHE A 39 23.19 23.77 -49.45
CA PHE A 39 22.33 24.28 -48.38
C PHE A 39 20.85 24.36 -48.76
N ALA A 40 20.49 24.60 -50.03
CA ALA A 40 19.09 24.53 -50.47
C ALA A 40 18.54 23.10 -50.38
N ARG A 41 19.32 22.09 -50.81
CA ARG A 41 18.94 20.67 -50.67
C ARG A 41 18.94 20.18 -49.22
N VAL A 42 19.89 20.64 -48.40
CA VAL A 42 19.93 20.32 -46.95
C VAL A 42 18.80 21.01 -46.19
N ARG A 43 18.44 22.26 -46.51
CA ARG A 43 17.29 22.94 -45.89
C ARG A 43 15.96 22.31 -46.29
N ILE A 44 15.79 21.91 -47.55
CA ILE A 44 14.58 21.18 -47.99
C ILE A 44 14.53 19.79 -47.31
N LEU A 45 15.65 19.08 -47.16
CA LEU A 45 15.69 17.83 -46.41
C LEU A 45 15.41 18.02 -44.91
N PHE A 46 15.96 19.04 -44.25
CA PHE A 46 15.70 19.32 -42.84
C PHE A 46 14.27 19.83 -42.60
N SER A 47 13.69 20.58 -43.55
CA SER A 47 12.29 21.01 -43.49
C SER A 47 11.35 19.83 -43.73
N ALA A 48 11.65 18.98 -44.71
CA ALA A 48 10.89 17.76 -44.97
C ALA A 48 11.01 16.76 -43.81
N LEU A 49 12.19 16.61 -43.20
CA LEU A 49 12.40 15.73 -42.05
C LEU A 49 11.77 16.28 -40.75
N GLY A 50 11.77 17.61 -40.55
CA GLY A 50 11.07 18.27 -39.45
C GLY A 50 9.55 18.18 -39.58
N VAL A 51 9.02 18.28 -40.81
CA VAL A 51 7.59 18.05 -41.11
C VAL A 51 7.24 16.56 -41.00
N LEU A 52 8.12 15.64 -41.40
CA LEU A 52 7.93 14.20 -41.24
C LEU A 52 7.98 13.78 -39.75
N CYS A 53 8.85 14.39 -38.93
CA CYS A 53 8.86 14.20 -37.48
C CYS A 53 7.63 14.80 -36.78
N ALA A 54 7.10 15.93 -37.27
CA ALA A 54 5.85 16.51 -36.78
C ALA A 54 4.61 15.68 -37.19
N LEU A 55 4.67 14.97 -38.31
CA LEU A 55 3.60 14.09 -38.81
C LEU A 55 3.69 12.65 -38.28
N CYS A 56 4.89 12.17 -37.92
CA CYS A 56 5.08 10.85 -37.27
C CYS A 56 5.04 10.92 -35.73
N GLY A 57 4.83 12.11 -35.16
CA GLY A 57 5.00 12.39 -33.74
C GLY A 57 3.71 12.53 -32.92
N GLN A 58 2.57 12.03 -33.38
CA GLN A 58 1.48 11.73 -32.45
C GLN A 58 1.88 10.50 -31.63
N SER A 59 2.81 10.70 -30.71
CA SER A 59 2.97 9.79 -29.60
C SER A 59 1.59 9.60 -28.99
N LEU A 60 1.11 8.35 -28.92
CA LEU A 60 -0.01 7.93 -28.07
C LEU A 60 0.38 8.08 -26.58
N ALA A 61 1.09 9.16 -26.24
CA ALA A 61 1.40 9.52 -24.88
C ALA A 61 0.07 9.73 -24.18
N GLN A 62 -0.10 9.03 -23.07
CA GLN A 62 -1.25 9.23 -22.22
C GLN A 62 -1.37 10.71 -21.86
N GLU A 63 -2.54 11.30 -22.10
CA GLU A 63 -2.82 12.66 -21.66
C GLU A 63 -2.98 12.66 -20.14
N TRP A 64 -2.16 13.45 -19.45
CA TRP A 64 -2.20 13.65 -18.00
C TRP A 64 -2.74 15.04 -17.70
N LYS A 65 -3.76 15.11 -16.86
CA LYS A 65 -4.35 16.35 -16.37
C LYS A 65 -3.89 16.61 -14.94
N SER A 66 -3.29 17.76 -14.68
CA SER A 66 -3.04 18.20 -13.31
C SER A 66 -4.37 18.46 -12.60
N VAL A 67 -4.58 17.81 -11.45
CA VAL A 67 -5.79 17.95 -10.61
C VAL A 67 -5.50 18.63 -9.28
N ALA A 68 -4.25 18.56 -8.82
CA ALA A 68 -3.72 19.33 -7.71
C ALA A 68 -2.19 19.44 -7.84
N ASP A 69 -1.55 20.29 -7.03
CA ASP A 69 -0.09 20.37 -7.00
C ASP A 69 0.51 19.01 -6.58
N GLY A 70 1.31 18.42 -7.47
CA GLY A 70 1.89 17.09 -7.27
C GLY A 70 0.95 15.91 -7.55
N VAL A 71 -0.26 16.16 -8.08
CA VAL A 71 -1.23 15.10 -8.43
C VAL A 71 -1.72 15.29 -9.87
N GLU A 72 -1.53 14.27 -10.68
CA GLU A 72 -2.00 14.21 -12.06
C GLU A 72 -2.92 13.00 -12.24
N TYR A 73 -3.94 13.15 -13.08
CA TYR A 73 -4.92 12.12 -13.41
C TYR A 73 -4.92 11.82 -14.90
N ALA A 74 -5.15 10.56 -15.24
CA ALA A 74 -5.35 10.12 -16.62
C ALA A 74 -6.38 8.99 -16.66
N GLU A 75 -7.20 8.97 -17.71
CA GLU A 75 -8.04 7.83 -18.07
C GLU A 75 -7.46 7.16 -19.32
N VAL A 76 -7.33 5.84 -19.28
CA VAL A 76 -6.82 5.04 -20.39
C VAL A 76 -7.85 3.99 -20.75
N ARG A 77 -8.26 3.97 -22.02
CA ARG A 77 -9.02 2.83 -22.55
C ARG A 77 -8.06 1.88 -23.28
N ARG A 78 -8.05 0.63 -22.88
CA ARG A 78 -7.25 -0.45 -23.49
C ARG A 78 -8.12 -1.65 -23.76
N GLU A 79 -7.74 -2.44 -24.75
CA GLU A 79 -8.37 -3.73 -25.02
C GLU A 79 -7.49 -4.85 -24.50
N PHE A 80 -8.07 -5.75 -23.70
CA PHE A 80 -7.43 -6.97 -23.24
C PHE A 80 -8.31 -8.17 -23.60
N SER A 81 -7.76 -9.10 -24.38
CA SER A 81 -8.48 -10.32 -24.80
C SER A 81 -9.87 -10.04 -25.41
N GLY A 82 -9.97 -9.04 -26.29
CA GLY A 82 -11.23 -8.66 -26.94
C GLY A 82 -12.17 -7.80 -26.08
N LYS A 83 -11.78 -7.41 -24.87
CA LYS A 83 -12.61 -6.62 -23.95
C LYS A 83 -12.01 -5.24 -23.72
N SER A 84 -12.80 -4.21 -23.94
CA SER A 84 -12.47 -2.83 -23.54
C SER A 84 -12.43 -2.70 -22.02
N VAL A 85 -11.34 -2.16 -21.50
CA VAL A 85 -11.11 -1.86 -20.08
C VAL A 85 -10.78 -0.38 -19.96
N ASN A 86 -11.48 0.32 -19.06
CA ASN A 86 -11.15 1.68 -18.66
C ASN A 86 -10.28 1.64 -17.41
N ILE A 87 -9.14 2.31 -17.45
CA ILE A 87 -8.15 2.37 -16.38
C ILE A 87 -8.03 3.81 -15.92
N ASN A 88 -8.26 4.03 -14.63
CA ASN A 88 -8.06 5.32 -13.97
C ASN A 88 -6.67 5.33 -13.33
N LEU A 89 -5.85 6.32 -13.68
CA LEU A 89 -4.47 6.44 -13.21
C LEU A 89 -4.28 7.73 -12.43
N LEU A 90 -3.54 7.62 -11.33
CA LEU A 90 -3.02 8.76 -10.58
C LEU A 90 -1.49 8.72 -10.63
N ARG A 91 -0.89 9.85 -10.98
CA ARG A 91 0.56 10.06 -10.90
C ARG A 91 0.85 11.11 -9.85
N LEU A 92 1.86 10.83 -9.03
CA LEU A 92 2.05 11.47 -7.75
C LEU A 92 3.51 11.91 -7.61
N ASP A 93 3.73 13.19 -7.35
CA ASP A 93 5.03 13.69 -6.92
C ASP A 93 5.14 13.52 -5.40
N LEU A 94 5.79 12.43 -4.99
CA LEU A 94 5.92 12.07 -3.57
C LEU A 94 6.71 13.09 -2.74
N LYS A 95 7.36 14.10 -3.31
CA LYS A 95 7.95 15.21 -2.54
C LYS A 95 6.92 16.29 -2.18
N LYS A 96 5.79 16.31 -2.88
CA LYS A 96 4.73 17.31 -2.70
C LYS A 96 3.50 16.74 -1.99
N VAL A 97 3.38 15.42 -1.98
CA VAL A 97 2.18 14.74 -1.51
C VAL A 97 2.48 13.73 -0.40
N ARG A 98 1.60 13.68 0.60
CA ARG A 98 1.56 12.67 1.67
C ARG A 98 0.83 11.38 1.23
N LEU A 99 0.94 10.27 1.95
CA LEU A 99 0.14 9.05 1.76
C LEU A 99 -0.40 8.52 3.10
N ASP A 100 -1.67 8.77 3.47
CA ASP A 100 -2.24 8.30 4.75
C ASP A 100 -3.17 7.12 4.61
N VAL A 101 -3.00 6.09 5.45
CA VAL A 101 -3.82 4.88 5.42
C VAL A 101 -5.04 5.00 6.34
N HIS A 102 -6.26 5.00 5.80
CA HIS A 102 -7.49 5.05 6.60
C HIS A 102 -8.36 3.80 6.47
N HIS A 103 -9.02 3.46 7.58
CA HIS A 103 -10.06 2.45 7.69
C HIS A 103 -11.44 3.04 7.33
N ALA A 104 -12.35 2.15 6.93
CA ALA A 104 -13.77 2.49 6.88
C ALA A 104 -14.28 2.88 8.28
N MET A 105 -15.08 3.94 8.35
CA MET A 105 -15.69 4.45 9.58
C MET A 105 -14.69 4.82 10.70
N ASP A 106 -13.39 4.88 10.40
CA ASP A 106 -12.30 4.93 11.39
C ASP A 106 -12.38 3.82 12.45
N ALA A 107 -12.91 2.66 12.06
CA ALA A 107 -13.10 1.48 12.90
C ALA A 107 -12.44 0.25 12.28
N ALA A 108 -12.12 -0.76 13.10
CA ALA A 108 -11.48 -1.98 12.62
C ALA A 108 -12.42 -2.87 11.78
N ILE A 109 -13.73 -2.71 11.96
CA ILE A 109 -14.81 -3.38 11.25
C ILE A 109 -15.80 -2.33 10.74
N GLY A 110 -16.57 -2.70 9.72
CA GLY A 110 -17.45 -1.82 8.96
C GLY A 110 -16.93 -1.61 7.53
N THR A 111 -17.86 -1.35 6.60
CA THR A 111 -17.51 -1.02 5.21
C THR A 111 -18.01 0.38 4.88
N GLU A 112 -17.20 1.15 4.16
CA GLU A 112 -17.51 2.53 3.78
C GLU A 112 -17.07 2.74 2.34
N LYS A 113 -17.83 3.53 1.57
CA LYS A 113 -17.43 3.91 0.21
C LYS A 113 -16.12 4.68 0.24
N THR A 114 -15.21 4.38 -0.68
CA THR A 114 -13.94 5.11 -0.87
C THR A 114 -14.16 6.62 -0.94
N SER A 115 -15.18 7.07 -1.68
CA SER A 115 -15.51 8.50 -1.80
C SER A 115 -15.93 9.15 -0.47
N SER A 116 -16.59 8.40 0.42
CA SER A 116 -17.01 8.90 1.74
C SER A 116 -15.80 9.10 2.65
N ILE A 117 -14.90 8.11 2.72
CA ILE A 117 -13.64 8.23 3.48
C ILE A 117 -12.81 9.41 2.96
N ALA A 118 -12.66 9.53 1.63
CA ALA A 118 -11.92 10.62 1.00
C ALA A 118 -12.49 12.00 1.37
N THR A 119 -13.83 12.14 1.35
CA THR A 119 -14.52 13.38 1.71
C THR A 119 -14.29 13.74 3.17
N ARG A 120 -14.48 12.77 4.08
CA ARG A 120 -14.37 12.95 5.53
C ARG A 120 -12.95 13.35 5.97
N HIS A 121 -11.95 12.83 5.26
CA HIS A 121 -10.54 13.15 5.50
C HIS A 121 -9.97 14.22 4.55
N LYS A 122 -10.83 14.88 3.77
CA LYS A 122 -10.45 15.98 2.85
C LYS A 122 -9.32 15.62 1.89
N ALA A 123 -9.32 14.39 1.38
CA ALA A 123 -8.32 13.89 0.44
C ALA A 123 -8.60 14.41 -0.99
N PHE A 124 -7.56 14.80 -1.72
CA PHE A 124 -7.67 15.20 -3.13
C PHE A 124 -8.06 14.03 -4.05
N ALA A 125 -7.56 12.84 -3.75
CA ALA A 125 -7.86 11.61 -4.45
C ALA A 125 -7.66 10.42 -3.49
N ALA A 126 -8.33 9.31 -3.78
CA ALA A 126 -8.25 8.10 -2.98
C ALA A 126 -8.52 6.86 -3.82
N ILE A 127 -7.91 5.75 -3.40
CA ILE A 127 -8.18 4.41 -3.91
C ILE A 127 -8.52 3.47 -2.75
N ASN A 128 -9.26 2.39 -3.03
CA ASN A 128 -9.34 1.28 -2.10
C ASN A 128 -7.95 0.63 -1.94
N ALA A 129 -7.72 -0.03 -0.81
CA ALA A 129 -6.41 -0.57 -0.45
C ALA A 129 -6.49 -2.10 -0.24
N GLY A 130 -5.89 -2.60 0.83
CA GLY A 130 -5.78 -4.02 1.14
C GLY A 130 -7.11 -4.77 1.19
N PHE A 131 -7.01 -6.10 1.17
CA PHE A 131 -8.16 -6.98 1.28
C PHE A 131 -8.85 -6.83 2.63
N PHE A 132 -10.15 -7.05 2.63
CA PHE A 132 -10.97 -7.03 3.82
C PHE A 132 -12.11 -8.05 3.67
N ARG A 133 -12.70 -8.44 4.80
CA ARG A 133 -13.85 -9.32 4.84
C ARG A 133 -15.08 -8.63 4.23
N LEU A 134 -15.67 -9.23 3.21
CA LEU A 134 -16.85 -8.70 2.53
C LEU A 134 -18.01 -9.68 2.67
N ASP A 135 -18.74 -9.57 3.78
CA ASP A 135 -19.96 -10.32 4.05
C ASP A 135 -20.98 -9.45 4.81
N THR A 136 -22.04 -10.06 5.34
CA THR A 136 -23.09 -9.39 6.12
C THR A 136 -22.97 -9.59 7.63
N SER A 137 -21.85 -10.13 8.11
CA SER A 137 -21.62 -10.35 9.54
C SER A 137 -21.23 -9.06 10.25
N ILE A 138 -21.21 -9.10 11.60
CA ILE A 138 -20.65 -8.00 12.39
C ILE A 138 -19.14 -7.79 12.14
N TRP A 139 -18.48 -8.74 11.48
CA TRP A 139 -17.04 -8.71 11.17
C TRP A 139 -16.75 -8.20 9.76
N ALA A 140 -17.78 -7.84 8.97
CA ALA A 140 -17.58 -7.23 7.66
C ALA A 140 -16.65 -6.01 7.80
N GLY A 141 -15.67 -5.87 6.91
CA GLY A 141 -14.66 -4.80 6.95
C GLY A 141 -13.35 -5.14 7.67
N GLU A 142 -13.29 -6.26 8.40
CA GLU A 142 -12.06 -6.76 9.01
C GLU A 142 -10.92 -6.88 7.99
N ALA A 143 -9.72 -6.39 8.32
CA ALA A 143 -8.58 -6.40 7.41
C ALA A 143 -8.00 -7.81 7.22
N ALA A 144 -7.80 -8.23 5.96
CA ALA A 144 -7.35 -9.57 5.59
C ALA A 144 -5.90 -9.55 5.05
N GLY A 145 -4.94 -9.53 5.97
CA GLY A 145 -3.50 -9.45 5.69
C GLY A 145 -2.85 -8.32 6.47
N LEU A 146 -1.51 -8.20 6.40
CA LEU A 146 -0.75 -7.31 7.28
C LEU A 146 -1.21 -5.86 7.13
N LEU A 147 -1.70 -5.28 8.23
CA LEU A 147 -2.04 -3.86 8.29
C LEU A 147 -1.45 -3.22 9.53
N LYS A 148 -0.65 -2.18 9.30
CA LYS A 148 -0.10 -1.33 10.34
C LYS A 148 -0.30 0.13 9.93
N VAL A 149 -0.95 0.89 10.80
CA VAL A 149 -1.23 2.32 10.58
C VAL A 149 -0.81 3.08 11.83
N ASP A 150 -0.04 4.15 11.65
CA ASP A 150 0.44 5.01 12.74
C ASP A 150 1.09 4.25 13.91
N GLY A 151 1.91 3.26 13.57
CA GLY A 151 2.62 2.44 14.55
C GLY A 151 1.78 1.32 15.17
N LYS A 152 0.45 1.34 15.02
CA LYS A 152 -0.47 0.33 15.56
C LYS A 152 -0.65 -0.82 14.56
N VAL A 153 -0.51 -2.04 15.04
CA VAL A 153 -0.79 -3.25 14.24
C VAL A 153 -2.28 -3.55 14.35
N TRP A 154 -2.95 -3.61 13.20
CA TRP A 154 -4.39 -3.82 13.10
C TRP A 154 -4.73 -5.26 12.77
N SER A 155 -3.91 -5.92 11.97
CA SER A 155 -4.10 -7.31 11.54
C SER A 155 -2.76 -7.98 11.25
N GLU A 156 -2.73 -9.30 11.38
CA GLU A 156 -1.57 -10.14 11.13
C GLU A 156 -1.21 -10.28 9.65
N SER A 157 0.04 -10.67 9.35
CA SER A 157 0.40 -11.12 8.01
C SER A 157 -0.25 -12.46 7.66
N SER A 158 -0.60 -12.63 6.39
CA SER A 158 -1.17 -13.87 5.86
C SER A 158 -0.55 -14.21 4.51
N LYS A 159 -0.26 -15.51 4.32
CA LYS A 159 0.08 -16.14 3.02
C LYS A 159 1.25 -15.48 2.26
N ASP A 160 2.28 -15.01 2.98
CA ASP A 160 3.49 -14.37 2.42
C ASP A 160 3.21 -13.29 1.35
N ARG A 161 2.09 -12.56 1.54
CA ARG A 161 1.63 -11.57 0.58
C ARG A 161 2.57 -10.36 0.52
N VAL A 162 2.61 -9.73 -0.65
CA VAL A 162 3.25 -8.43 -0.83
C VAL A 162 2.50 -7.37 -0.01
N ALA A 163 3.25 -6.57 0.73
CA ALA A 163 2.78 -5.41 1.45
C ALA A 163 3.33 -4.13 0.81
N MET A 164 2.52 -3.08 0.81
CA MET A 164 2.97 -1.72 0.51
C MET A 164 3.43 -1.05 1.81
N ILE A 165 4.66 -0.55 1.81
CA ILE A 165 5.24 0.19 2.92
C ILE A 165 5.19 1.67 2.56
N ILE A 166 4.52 2.46 3.40
CA ILE A 166 4.43 3.91 3.26
C ILE A 166 5.16 4.56 4.43
N SER A 167 6.07 5.46 4.13
CA SER A 167 6.78 6.27 5.13
C SER A 167 6.66 7.74 4.75
N ASN A 168 5.85 8.48 5.51
CA ASN A 168 5.70 9.91 5.37
C ASN A 168 6.76 10.64 6.21
N LYS A 169 7.63 11.42 5.57
CA LYS A 169 8.56 12.35 6.21
C LYS A 169 8.05 13.79 6.02
N LEU A 170 8.69 14.75 6.68
CA LEU A 170 8.34 16.17 6.52
C LEU A 170 8.50 16.69 5.08
N THR A 171 9.46 16.16 4.33
CA THR A 171 9.83 16.67 2.99
C THR A 171 9.43 15.77 1.84
N GLU A 172 9.03 14.54 2.13
CA GLU A 172 8.67 13.55 1.11
C GLU A 172 7.93 12.37 1.71
N THR A 173 7.21 11.68 0.86
CA THR A 173 6.68 10.35 1.08
C THR A 173 7.57 9.32 0.38
N ARG A 174 7.78 8.18 1.01
CA ARG A 174 8.44 7.03 0.39
C ARG A 174 7.47 5.86 0.34
N VAL A 175 7.44 5.18 -0.81
CA VAL A 175 6.65 3.97 -1.03
C VAL A 175 7.59 2.85 -1.43
N GLY A 176 7.44 1.70 -0.78
CA GLY A 176 8.09 0.46 -1.18
C GLY A 176 7.06 -0.67 -1.24
N MET A 177 7.41 -1.74 -1.94
CA MET A 177 6.64 -2.98 -1.94
C MET A 177 7.58 -4.14 -1.70
N THR A 178 7.21 -5.03 -0.79
CA THR A 178 7.97 -6.24 -0.50
C THR A 178 7.06 -7.30 0.10
N GLN A 179 7.45 -8.56 0.01
CA GLN A 179 6.81 -9.62 0.79
C GLN A 179 7.21 -9.46 2.26
N LEU A 180 6.24 -9.53 3.16
CA LEU A 180 6.45 -9.45 4.60
C LEU A 180 5.76 -10.61 5.31
N ASN A 181 6.54 -11.45 5.96
CA ASN A 181 6.04 -12.44 6.90
C ASN A 181 6.31 -11.97 8.33
N THR A 182 5.28 -11.99 9.17
CA THR A 182 5.34 -11.56 10.56
C THR A 182 4.74 -12.63 11.45
N TYR A 183 5.30 -12.80 12.63
CA TYR A 183 4.79 -13.71 13.66
C TYR A 183 4.49 -12.93 14.94
N THR A 184 3.38 -13.28 15.58
CA THR A 184 2.91 -12.67 16.83
C THR A 184 2.85 -13.74 17.91
N ALA A 185 3.28 -13.39 19.11
CA ALA A 185 3.29 -14.31 20.24
C ALA A 185 2.92 -13.63 21.56
N LEU A 186 2.27 -14.39 22.42
CA LEU A 186 2.13 -14.09 23.83
C LEU A 186 3.32 -14.71 24.58
N LYS A 187 4.05 -13.88 25.33
CA LYS A 187 5.16 -14.31 26.18
C LYS A 187 4.77 -14.20 27.65
N VAL A 188 4.85 -15.31 28.38
CA VAL A 188 4.64 -15.39 29.83
C VAL A 188 5.85 -16.07 30.47
N GLY A 189 6.71 -15.28 31.10
CA GLY A 189 8.01 -15.76 31.59
C GLY A 189 8.86 -16.28 30.42
N LYS A 190 9.28 -17.55 30.50
CA LYS A 190 10.03 -18.23 29.43
C LYS A 190 9.15 -18.95 28.41
N LYS A 191 7.82 -19.00 28.62
CA LYS A 191 6.89 -19.65 27.71
C LYS A 191 6.42 -18.68 26.66
N GLU A 192 6.34 -19.17 25.43
CA GLU A 192 5.83 -18.43 24.29
C GLU A 192 4.68 -19.23 23.66
N SER A 193 3.59 -18.55 23.33
CA SER A 193 2.45 -19.12 22.63
C SER A 193 2.12 -18.27 21.42
N LYS A 194 1.96 -18.92 20.26
CA LYS A 194 1.59 -18.24 19.02
C LYS A 194 0.25 -17.53 19.20
N VAL A 195 0.14 -16.34 18.62
CA VAL A 195 -1.12 -15.63 18.42
C VAL A 195 -1.35 -15.62 16.91
N TRP A 196 -2.45 -16.23 16.49
CA TRP A 196 -2.77 -16.45 15.08
C TRP A 196 -3.54 -15.29 14.46
N GLY A 197 -4.23 -14.50 15.28
CA GLY A 197 -5.01 -13.37 14.80
C GLY A 197 -4.83 -12.12 15.64
N ILE A 198 -4.99 -10.96 15.00
CA ILE A 198 -5.07 -9.67 15.66
C ILE A 198 -6.36 -8.99 15.21
N ASN A 199 -7.21 -8.59 16.18
CA ASN A 199 -8.43 -7.81 15.95
C ASN A 199 -9.38 -8.39 14.89
N ARG A 200 -9.55 -9.71 14.87
CA ARG A 200 -10.39 -10.44 13.92
C ARG A 200 -11.34 -11.42 14.59
N GLU A 201 -12.28 -11.97 13.82
CA GLU A 201 -13.14 -13.04 14.31
C GLU A 201 -12.31 -14.23 14.80
N LEU A 202 -12.72 -14.79 15.95
CA LEU A 202 -12.08 -15.95 16.54
C LEU A 202 -12.44 -17.22 15.76
N GLU A 203 -11.42 -17.93 15.26
CA GLU A 203 -11.56 -19.26 14.69
C GLU A 203 -11.34 -20.35 15.77
N GLU A 204 -11.88 -21.55 15.58
CA GLU A 204 -11.99 -22.59 16.62
C GLU A 204 -10.67 -23.01 17.27
N LYS A 205 -9.54 -22.83 16.59
CA LYS A 205 -8.21 -23.29 17.03
C LYS A 205 -7.22 -22.16 17.29
N ASP A 206 -7.67 -20.92 17.13
CA ASP A 206 -6.80 -19.76 17.17
C ASP A 206 -6.76 -19.12 18.55
N LEU A 207 -5.59 -18.60 18.90
CA LEU A 207 -5.49 -17.50 19.86
C LEU A 207 -5.50 -16.18 19.09
N VAL A 208 -6.41 -15.29 19.45
CA VAL A 208 -6.57 -13.96 18.86
C VAL A 208 -6.30 -12.89 19.90
N ALA A 209 -5.51 -11.89 19.53
CA ALA A 209 -5.28 -10.70 20.34
C ALA A 209 -6.23 -9.57 19.92
N PHE A 210 -7.04 -9.09 20.85
CA PHE A 210 -7.86 -7.90 20.69
C PHE A 210 -7.20 -6.71 21.38
N THR A 211 -6.90 -5.69 20.60
CA THR A 211 -6.21 -4.47 21.03
C THR A 211 -7.15 -3.26 21.04
N PRO A 212 -6.79 -2.13 21.68
CA PRO A 212 -7.61 -0.93 21.66
C PRO A 212 -7.85 -0.33 20.27
N ALA A 213 -7.11 -0.78 19.26
CA ALA A 213 -7.36 -0.40 17.88
C ALA A 213 -8.65 -1.04 17.33
N PHE A 214 -9.06 -2.20 17.86
CA PHE A 214 -10.22 -2.94 17.35
C PHE A 214 -11.55 -2.25 17.62
N HIS A 215 -11.94 -2.25 18.89
CA HIS A 215 -13.25 -1.84 19.38
C HIS A 215 -13.16 -1.62 20.91
N THR A 216 -14.25 -1.22 21.57
CA THR A 216 -14.29 -1.10 23.03
C THR A 216 -14.34 -2.45 23.75
N THR A 217 -14.80 -3.49 23.06
CA THR A 217 -14.92 -4.87 23.54
C THR A 217 -14.47 -5.86 22.47
N THR A 218 -14.20 -7.11 22.83
CA THR A 218 -13.74 -8.15 21.91
C THR A 218 -14.79 -8.66 20.92
N LEU A 219 -16.08 -8.39 21.15
CA LEU A 219 -17.21 -8.89 20.35
C LEU A 219 -17.30 -10.42 20.25
N THR A 220 -16.56 -11.15 21.09
CA THR A 220 -16.64 -12.60 21.15
C THR A 220 -17.94 -13.05 21.79
N ARG A 221 -18.37 -14.27 21.45
CA ARG A 221 -19.52 -14.93 22.10
C ARG A 221 -19.16 -15.44 23.49
N SER A 222 -20.17 -15.64 24.32
CA SER A 222 -20.03 -16.35 25.60
C SER A 222 -19.47 -17.76 25.39
N GLY A 223 -18.68 -18.24 26.35
CA GLY A 223 -17.97 -19.53 26.33
C GLY A 223 -16.56 -19.46 25.73
N VAL A 224 -16.14 -18.30 25.19
CA VAL A 224 -14.76 -18.05 24.79
C VAL A 224 -13.95 -17.67 26.01
N LEU A 225 -12.80 -18.32 26.22
CA LEU A 225 -11.89 -17.93 27.30
C LEU A 225 -11.12 -16.68 26.90
N GLU A 226 -11.20 -15.65 27.73
CA GLU A 226 -10.59 -14.36 27.52
C GLU A 226 -9.70 -14.00 28.71
N VAL A 227 -8.40 -13.83 28.42
CA VAL A 227 -7.42 -13.32 29.38
C VAL A 227 -7.26 -11.84 29.12
N ILE A 228 -7.63 -11.02 30.10
CA ILE A 228 -7.58 -9.56 30.02
C ILE A 228 -6.27 -9.09 30.66
N ILE A 229 -5.45 -8.38 29.87
CA ILE A 229 -4.14 -7.88 30.29
C ILE A 229 -4.15 -6.35 30.29
N ALA A 230 -3.70 -5.74 31.38
CA ALA A 230 -3.53 -4.29 31.50
C ALA A 230 -2.19 -3.97 32.18
N GLY A 231 -1.44 -3.00 31.67
CA GLY A 231 -0.13 -2.63 32.23
C GLY A 231 0.85 -3.81 32.31
N GLY A 232 0.76 -4.76 31.37
CA GLY A 232 1.61 -5.95 31.32
C GLY A 232 1.25 -7.06 32.33
N LYS A 233 0.12 -6.95 33.04
CA LYS A 233 -0.35 -7.96 34.01
C LYS A 233 -1.71 -8.49 33.63
N VAL A 234 -1.94 -9.78 33.88
CA VAL A 234 -3.29 -10.36 33.82
C VAL A 234 -4.12 -9.75 34.94
N ILE A 235 -5.24 -9.12 34.59
CA ILE A 235 -6.15 -8.50 35.57
C ILE A 235 -7.44 -9.30 35.75
N ARG A 236 -7.80 -10.13 34.77
CA ARG A 236 -9.00 -10.97 34.81
C ARG A 236 -8.91 -12.09 33.77
N ILE A 237 -9.53 -13.22 34.09
CA ILE A 237 -9.86 -14.28 33.14
C ILE A 237 -11.40 -14.40 33.14
N SER A 238 -12.01 -14.47 31.96
CA SER A 238 -13.46 -14.48 31.77
C SER A 238 -13.84 -15.48 30.70
N ASP A 239 -14.98 -16.14 30.85
CA ASP A 239 -15.63 -16.93 29.80
C ASP A 239 -16.97 -16.32 29.35
N GLY A 240 -17.33 -15.12 29.84
CA GLY A 240 -18.58 -14.44 29.48
C GLY A 240 -18.63 -13.88 28.06
N GLY A 241 -17.48 -13.81 27.37
CA GLY A 241 -17.35 -13.16 26.06
C GLY A 241 -17.46 -11.63 26.12
N SER A 242 -17.18 -10.98 24.98
CA SER A 242 -17.27 -9.53 24.77
C SER A 242 -16.59 -8.70 25.87
N SER A 243 -15.44 -9.15 26.39
CA SER A 243 -14.72 -8.42 27.43
C SER A 243 -14.31 -7.02 26.97
N ARG A 244 -14.35 -6.06 27.89
CA ARG A 244 -13.82 -4.71 27.64
C ARG A 244 -12.31 -4.76 27.41
N ILE A 245 -11.85 -4.11 26.34
CA ILE A 245 -10.44 -4.05 26.00
C ILE A 245 -9.78 -2.89 26.77
N PRO A 246 -8.77 -3.13 27.64
CA PRO A 246 -8.11 -2.06 28.39
C PRO A 246 -7.33 -1.11 27.46
N THR A 247 -7.43 0.21 27.67
CA THR A 247 -6.75 1.21 26.85
C THR A 247 -5.22 1.12 26.88
N ASN A 248 -4.66 0.59 27.97
CA ASN A 248 -3.23 0.34 28.19
C ASN A 248 -2.91 -1.17 28.18
N GLY A 249 -3.63 -1.95 27.37
CA GLY A 249 -3.57 -3.40 27.40
C GLY A 249 -4.16 -4.06 26.16
N PHE A 250 -4.54 -5.32 26.30
CA PHE A 250 -5.16 -6.14 25.27
C PHE A 250 -5.89 -7.34 25.91
N VAL A 251 -6.71 -8.03 25.12
CA VAL A 251 -7.35 -9.28 25.52
C VAL A 251 -6.82 -10.39 24.62
N ILE A 252 -6.46 -11.54 25.20
CA ILE A 252 -6.19 -12.77 24.45
C ILE A 252 -7.42 -13.65 24.56
N ALA A 253 -8.05 -13.93 23.42
CA ALA A 253 -9.19 -14.81 23.31
C ALA A 253 -8.76 -16.14 22.67
N GLY A 254 -9.33 -17.23 23.15
CA GLY A 254 -9.09 -18.55 22.59
C GLY A 254 -10.22 -19.52 22.93
N PRO A 255 -10.28 -20.67 22.25
CA PRO A 255 -11.14 -21.76 22.68
C PRO A 255 -10.79 -22.13 24.13
N ALA A 256 -11.82 -22.31 24.97
CA ALA A 256 -11.60 -22.83 26.30
C ALA A 256 -10.87 -24.18 26.19
N VAL A 257 -9.67 -24.28 26.76
CA VAL A 257 -8.99 -25.56 26.90
C VAL A 257 -9.86 -26.39 27.83
N ARG A 258 -10.57 -27.40 27.28
CA ARG A 258 -11.22 -28.40 28.13
C ARG A 258 -10.13 -29.05 28.99
N PRO A 259 -10.33 -29.21 30.31
CA PRO A 259 -9.43 -29.99 31.14
C PRO A 259 -9.18 -31.36 30.48
N GLY A 260 -7.91 -31.68 30.19
CA GLY A 260 -7.50 -32.90 29.46
C GLY A 260 -6.79 -32.68 28.11
N MET A 261 -6.72 -31.45 27.57
CA MET A 261 -5.93 -31.18 26.35
C MET A 261 -4.43 -30.90 26.61
N ALA A 262 -4.03 -30.70 27.86
CA ALA A 262 -2.64 -30.47 28.25
C ALA A 262 -1.73 -31.72 28.09
N GLU A 263 -2.30 -32.90 27.88
CA GLU A 263 -1.54 -34.17 27.77
C GLU A 263 -1.24 -34.60 26.32
N ARG A 264 -1.73 -33.89 25.29
CA ARG A 264 -1.50 -34.26 23.87
C ARG A 264 -0.35 -33.51 23.18
N HIS A 265 0.53 -32.86 23.94
CA HIS A 265 1.67 -32.13 23.39
C HIS A 265 2.98 -32.94 23.28
N GLU A 266 2.94 -34.28 23.37
CA GLU A 266 4.11 -35.14 23.08
C GLU A 266 4.15 -35.71 21.64
N GLY A 267 3.14 -35.46 20.80
CA GLY A 267 3.08 -35.99 19.43
C GLY A 267 3.76 -35.15 18.34
N TRP A 268 4.21 -33.94 18.63
CA TRP A 268 4.65 -32.96 17.63
C TRP A 268 6.16 -33.00 17.35
N ASN A 269 6.73 -34.19 17.19
CA ASN A 269 8.13 -34.35 16.81
C ASN A 269 8.45 -35.55 15.89
N LYS A 270 7.46 -36.11 15.17
CA LYS A 270 7.75 -37.08 14.11
C LYS A 270 6.89 -36.86 12.87
N GLY A 271 7.58 -36.63 11.76
CA GLY A 271 7.09 -36.90 10.41
C GLY A 271 6.90 -35.65 9.57
N HIS A 272 7.99 -35.12 9.01
CA HIS A 272 8.07 -34.59 7.63
C HIS A 272 9.52 -34.80 7.16
N LEU A 273 9.89 -36.07 6.96
CA LEU A 273 11.03 -36.46 6.14
C LEU A 273 10.50 -37.44 5.08
N GLY A 274 10.70 -37.08 3.81
CA GLY A 274 10.70 -37.98 2.66
C GLY A 274 9.35 -38.35 2.06
N ASN A 275 9.05 -37.83 0.86
CA ASN A 275 8.85 -38.70 -0.31
C ASN A 275 8.79 -37.87 -1.59
N ASP A 276 9.96 -37.62 -2.18
CA ASP A 276 10.10 -37.54 -3.63
C ASP A 276 10.30 -38.97 -4.14
N GLN A 277 9.27 -39.53 -4.77
CA GLN A 277 9.39 -40.69 -5.64
C GLN A 277 8.60 -40.39 -6.91
N ASN A 278 9.36 -40.06 -7.95
CA ASN A 278 8.98 -40.10 -9.35
C ASN A 278 8.57 -41.53 -9.73
N PRO A 279 7.72 -41.74 -10.75
CA PRO A 279 8.25 -42.57 -11.83
C PRO A 279 7.83 -42.12 -13.24
N THR A 280 8.83 -42.20 -14.11
CA THR A 280 8.72 -42.44 -15.55
C THR A 280 8.10 -43.80 -15.85
N ASN A 281 7.09 -43.82 -16.72
CA ASN A 281 7.05 -44.60 -17.97
C ASN A 281 5.89 -44.09 -18.83
#